data_AF-A0A953SQP5-F1
#
_entry.id   AF-A0A953SQP5-F1
#
_cell.length_a   1.000
_cell.length_b   1.000
_cell.length_c   1.000
_cell.angle_alpha   90.00
_cell.angle_beta   90.00
_cell.angle_gamma   90.00
#
_symmetry.space_group_name_H-M   'P 1'
#
loop_
_entity.id
_entity.type
_entity.pdbx_description
1 polymer ?
#
loop_
_entity_poly.entity_id
_entity_poly.type
_entity_poly.pdbx_seq_one_letter_code
_entity_poly.pdbx_strand_id
1 'polypeptide(L)'
;MYRKYVIIFLVLISFVKINGQSEVGVIYSRSDAQDIFGKVDYSIGMNTDEIKKILSSTSKVIMFKIYNQKLVILGDERKVLLNQSTYNINNVDEFRLFSKSKLEELLMKGLDKYTFIELRNGVLTISNNAYTLEDSFPCPPYCY
;
A
#
# COMPACT_ATOMS: atom_id res chain seq x y z
N MET A 1 -37.96 -37.48 -14.41
CA MET A 1 -37.22 -36.61 -15.36
C MET A 1 -36.33 -35.58 -14.65
N TYR A 2 -35.72 -35.89 -13.48
CA TYR A 2 -34.92 -34.93 -12.69
C TYR A 2 -33.50 -35.43 -12.32
N ARG A 3 -33.14 -36.65 -12.72
CA ARG A 3 -31.93 -37.34 -12.24
C ARG A 3 -30.66 -37.00 -13.03
N LYS A 4 -30.76 -36.31 -14.18
CA LYS A 4 -29.61 -35.95 -15.04
C LYS A 4 -29.06 -34.54 -14.80
N TYR A 5 -29.81 -33.64 -14.14
CA TYR A 5 -29.38 -32.24 -13.94
C TYR A 5 -28.66 -32.00 -12.60
N VAL A 6 -28.78 -32.91 -11.63
CA VAL A 6 -28.13 -32.76 -10.31
C VAL A 6 -26.61 -32.95 -10.39
N ILE A 7 -26.12 -33.71 -11.38
CA ILE A 7 -24.67 -33.97 -11.53
C ILE A 7 -23.94 -32.79 -12.20
N ILE A 8 -24.63 -31.94 -12.95
CA ILE A 8 -24.01 -30.80 -13.66
C ILE A 8 -23.78 -29.60 -12.72
N PHE A 9 -24.54 -29.49 -11.62
CA PHE A 9 -24.39 -28.37 -10.68
C PHE A 9 -23.23 -28.52 -9.69
N LEU A 10 -22.65 -29.72 -9.55
CA LEU A 10 -21.58 -30.01 -8.59
C LEU A 10 -20.15 -29.79 -9.14
N VAL A 11 -19.98 -29.54 -10.44
CA VAL A 11 -18.65 -29.39 -11.08
C VAL A 11 -18.19 -27.92 -11.19
N LEU A 12 -19.06 -26.95 -10.88
CA LEU A 12 -18.76 -25.52 -11.08
C LEU A 12 -18.13 -24.79 -9.88
N ILE A 13 -17.89 -25.46 -8.74
CA ILE A 13 -17.41 -24.79 -7.51
C ILE A 13 -15.88 -24.89 -7.31
N SER A 14 -15.17 -25.65 -8.15
CA SER A 14 -13.77 -26.04 -7.86
C SER A 14 -12.68 -25.05 -8.30
N PHE A 15 -12.99 -23.79 -8.63
CA PHE A 15 -11.98 -22.82 -9.10
C PHE A 15 -11.88 -21.52 -8.30
N VAL A 16 -12.31 -21.50 -7.04
CA VAL A 16 -11.92 -20.40 -6.16
C VAL A 16 -10.52 -20.70 -5.63
N LYS A 17 -9.48 -20.28 -6.36
CA LYS A 17 -8.15 -20.12 -5.78
C LYS A 17 -8.23 -19.00 -4.74
N ILE A 18 -8.45 -19.35 -3.48
CA ILE A 18 -8.24 -18.43 -2.36
C ILE A 18 -6.73 -18.28 -2.20
N ASN A 19 -6.12 -17.38 -2.98
CA ASN A 19 -4.79 -16.89 -2.67
C ASN A 19 -4.94 -15.96 -1.45
N GLY A 20 -5.01 -16.55 -0.26
CA GLY A 20 -4.99 -15.82 1.01
C GLY A 20 -3.60 -15.27 1.29
N GLN A 21 -3.17 -14.26 0.53
CA GLN A 21 -2.18 -13.32 1.05
C GLN A 21 -2.95 -12.29 1.85
N SER A 22 -2.68 -12.20 3.15
CA SER A 22 -3.24 -11.15 4.00
C SER A 22 -2.81 -9.80 3.43
N GLU A 23 -3.76 -9.00 2.96
CA GLU A 23 -3.46 -7.65 2.48
C GLU A 23 -3.00 -6.78 3.65
N VAL A 24 -1.92 -6.03 3.45
CA VAL A 24 -1.36 -5.10 4.42
C VAL A 24 -1.86 -3.69 4.12
N GLY A 25 -2.56 -3.11 5.07
CA GLY A 25 -3.01 -1.73 5.06
C GLY A 25 -4.51 -1.55 5.23
N VAL A 26 -4.89 -0.51 5.96
CA VAL A 26 -6.28 -0.13 6.25
C VAL A 26 -6.51 1.32 5.83
N ILE A 27 -7.62 1.56 5.12
CA ILE A 27 -8.03 2.89 4.67
C ILE A 27 -9.03 3.47 5.66
N TYR A 28 -8.64 4.58 6.27
CA TYR A 28 -9.43 5.39 7.17
C TYR A 28 -9.97 6.63 6.45
N SER A 29 -11.01 7.25 7.01
CA SER A 29 -11.29 8.65 6.68
C SER A 29 -10.16 9.53 7.23
N ARG A 30 -9.96 10.71 6.64
CA ARG A 30 -8.91 11.64 7.08
C ARG A 30 -9.13 12.13 8.52
N SER A 31 -10.40 12.26 8.95
CA SER A 31 -10.73 12.60 10.34
C SER A 31 -10.38 11.46 11.29
N ASP A 32 -10.76 10.22 10.97
CA ASP A 32 -10.45 9.07 11.83
C ASP A 32 -8.93 8.88 11.95
N ALA A 33 -8.19 9.03 10.84
CA ALA A 33 -6.74 8.97 10.87
C ALA A 33 -6.12 10.07 11.72
N GLN A 34 -6.72 11.26 11.77
CA GLN A 34 -6.26 12.33 12.65
C GLN A 34 -6.54 12.00 14.12
N ASP A 35 -7.68 11.40 14.43
CA ASP A 35 -8.02 11.00 15.80
C ASP A 35 -7.15 9.83 16.30
N ILE A 36 -6.81 8.89 15.41
CA ILE A 36 -6.03 7.68 15.75
C ILE A 36 -4.52 7.95 15.76
N PHE A 37 -3.99 8.58 14.71
CA PHE A 37 -2.54 8.75 14.51
C PHE A 37 -2.05 10.17 14.85
N GLY A 38 -2.96 11.12 14.99
CA GLY A 38 -2.67 12.52 15.26
C GLY A 38 -2.53 13.38 14.01
N LYS A 39 -2.12 14.64 14.24
CA LYS A 39 -1.90 15.63 13.19
C LYS A 39 -0.71 15.27 12.30
N VAL A 40 -0.70 15.82 11.09
CA VAL A 40 0.44 15.70 10.17
C VAL A 40 1.57 16.61 10.65
N ASP A 41 2.74 16.02 10.91
CA ASP A 41 3.98 16.72 11.26
C ASP A 41 4.82 17.04 10.02
N TYR A 42 4.78 16.16 9.02
CA TYR A 42 5.54 16.29 7.79
C TYR A 42 4.80 15.65 6.61
N SER A 43 4.97 16.18 5.40
CA SER A 43 4.28 15.69 4.20
C SER A 43 5.11 15.88 2.94
N ILE A 44 5.16 14.84 2.09
CA ILE A 44 5.72 14.88 0.74
C ILE A 44 4.57 14.62 -0.23
N GLY A 45 4.23 15.62 -1.05
CA GLY A 45 3.25 15.48 -2.12
C GLY A 45 3.89 14.88 -3.38
N MET A 46 3.19 13.93 -4.01
CA MET A 46 3.54 13.35 -5.31
C MET A 46 2.33 13.36 -6.23
N ASN A 47 2.55 13.54 -7.52
CA ASN A 47 1.46 13.42 -8.48
C ASN A 47 0.93 11.98 -8.47
N THR A 48 -0.39 11.81 -8.38
CA THR A 48 -1.03 10.50 -8.30
C THR A 48 -0.71 9.62 -9.50
N ASP A 49 -0.53 10.19 -10.69
CA ASP A 49 -0.16 9.42 -11.88
C ASP A 49 1.31 8.95 -11.86
N GLU A 50 2.20 9.65 -11.16
CA GLU A 50 3.56 9.14 -10.89
C GLU A 50 3.52 7.93 -9.95
N ILE A 51 2.68 7.99 -8.90
CA ILE A 51 2.49 6.83 -8.02
C ILE A 51 1.93 5.64 -8.80
N LYS A 52 0.95 5.84 -9.68
CA LYS A 52 0.42 4.77 -10.55
C LYS A 52 1.50 4.15 -11.44
N LYS A 53 2.40 4.98 -12.01
CA LYS A 53 3.56 4.48 -12.79
C LYS A 53 4.49 3.64 -11.92
N ILE A 54 4.78 4.08 -10.69
CA ILE A 54 5.59 3.31 -9.73
C ILE A 54 4.91 1.98 -9.38
N LEU A 55 3.60 1.99 -9.10
CA LEU A 55 2.81 0.79 -8.82
C LEU A 55 2.79 -0.21 -9.99
N SER A 56 2.90 0.26 -11.23
CA SER A 56 3.02 -0.61 -12.40
C SER A 56 4.34 -1.40 -12.45
N SER A 57 5.35 -0.99 -11.66
CA SER A 57 6.68 -1.62 -11.59
C SER A 57 6.83 -2.64 -10.45
N THR A 58 5.76 -2.91 -9.71
CA THR A 58 5.70 -3.90 -8.62
C THR A 58 4.40 -4.70 -8.71
N SER A 59 4.38 -5.90 -8.14
CA SER A 59 3.28 -6.87 -8.29
C SER A 59 2.45 -7.01 -7.02
N LYS A 60 3.08 -7.10 -5.85
CA LYS A 60 2.38 -7.44 -4.60
C LYS A 60 2.44 -6.32 -3.57
N VAL A 61 3.62 -5.76 -3.36
CA VAL A 61 3.88 -4.84 -2.26
C VAL A 61 4.58 -3.59 -2.74
N ILE A 62 4.46 -2.55 -1.92
CA ILE A 62 5.18 -1.30 -2.06
C ILE A 62 5.62 -0.86 -0.66
N MET A 63 6.84 -0.34 -0.56
CA MET A 63 7.47 0.00 0.71
C MET A 63 7.94 1.44 0.68
N PHE A 64 7.68 2.18 1.75
CA PHE A 64 8.02 3.60 1.86
C PHE A 64 8.96 3.85 3.03
N LYS A 65 9.87 4.80 2.83
CA LYS A 65 10.68 5.39 3.90
C LYS A 65 10.88 6.86 3.62
N ILE A 66 10.73 7.68 4.65
CA ILE A 66 11.18 9.07 4.64
C ILE A 66 12.52 9.12 5.35
N TYR A 67 13.57 9.51 4.62
CA TYR A 67 14.92 9.66 5.16
C TYR A 67 15.45 11.04 4.80
N ASN A 68 15.86 11.82 5.81
CA ASN A 68 16.28 13.22 5.65
C ASN A 68 15.31 14.02 4.77
N GLN A 69 14.02 13.95 5.11
CA GLN A 69 12.93 14.66 4.40
C GLN A 69 12.74 14.24 2.93
N LYS A 70 13.39 13.16 2.48
CA LYS A 70 13.31 12.66 1.11
C LYS A 70 12.67 11.28 1.07
N LEU A 71 11.92 11.02 0.01
CA LEU A 71 11.21 9.77 -0.15
C LEU A 71 12.08 8.70 -0.82
N VAL A 72 12.03 7.51 -0.26
CA VAL A 72 12.55 6.28 -0.86
C VAL A 72 11.40 5.29 -0.97
N ILE A 73 11.24 4.70 -2.15
CA ILE A 73 10.19 3.72 -2.45
C ILE A 73 10.83 2.45 -2.99
N LEU A 74 10.46 1.32 -2.40
CA LEU A 74 10.84 -0.01 -2.87
C LEU A 74 9.59 -0.79 -3.30
N GLY A 75 9.78 -1.75 -4.20
CA GLY A 75 8.76 -2.72 -4.61
C GLY A 75 9.02 -4.10 -4.02
N ASP A 76 8.50 -5.12 -4.70
CA ASP A 76 8.76 -6.52 -4.40
C ASP A 76 10.28 -6.79 -4.25
N GLU A 77 10.62 -7.69 -3.32
CA GLU A 77 12.02 -8.07 -3.03
C GLU A 77 12.93 -6.87 -2.68
N ARG A 78 12.35 -5.78 -2.16
CA ARG A 78 13.04 -4.53 -1.83
C ARG A 78 13.73 -3.86 -3.03
N LYS A 79 13.28 -4.14 -4.25
CA LYS A 79 13.78 -3.48 -5.46
C LYS A 79 13.52 -1.98 -5.41
N VAL A 80 14.55 -1.17 -5.64
CA VAL A 80 14.42 0.30 -5.65
C VAL A 80 13.54 0.76 -6.81
N LEU A 81 12.46 1.47 -6.50
CA LEU A 81 11.57 2.09 -7.49
C LEU A 81 11.74 3.61 -7.55
N LEU A 82 12.03 4.24 -6.41
CA LEU A 82 12.35 5.64 -6.30
C LEU A 82 13.36 5.87 -5.19
N ASN A 83 14.39 6.67 -5.46
CA ASN A 83 15.30 7.16 -4.43
C ASN A 83 15.57 8.66 -4.67
N GLN A 84 14.85 9.54 -3.99
CA GLN A 84 15.08 10.99 -4.08
C GLN A 84 16.27 11.46 -3.21
N SER A 85 16.89 10.53 -2.51
CA SER A 85 17.96 10.77 -1.56
C SER A 85 19.29 10.19 -2.05
N THR A 86 20.38 10.55 -1.38
CA THR A 86 21.68 9.88 -1.53
C THR A 86 21.81 8.68 -0.60
N TYR A 87 20.68 8.19 -0.06
CA TYR A 87 20.64 7.10 0.90
C TYR A 87 21.10 5.79 0.25
N ASN A 88 22.08 5.15 0.88
CA ASN A 88 22.51 3.82 0.50
C ASN A 88 21.64 2.79 1.22
N ILE A 89 20.74 2.14 0.49
CA ILE A 89 19.74 1.23 1.03
C ILE A 89 20.41 -0.09 1.41
N ASN A 90 20.34 -0.45 2.68
CA ASN A 90 20.81 -1.73 3.22
C ASN A 90 19.62 -2.68 3.46
N ASN A 91 19.89 -3.98 3.52
CA ASN A 91 18.91 -5.03 3.79
C ASN A 91 18.35 -4.98 5.22
N VAL A 92 19.03 -4.34 6.16
CA VAL A 92 18.56 -4.16 7.55
C VAL A 92 17.71 -2.89 7.74
N ASP A 93 17.60 -2.06 6.71
CA ASP A 93 16.88 -0.81 6.81
C ASP A 93 15.38 -1.04 6.82
N GLU A 94 14.71 -0.65 7.90
CA GLU A 94 13.26 -0.76 7.99
C GLU A 94 12.56 0.22 7.03
N PHE A 95 11.57 -0.29 6.31
CA PHE A 95 10.60 0.42 5.49
C PHE A 95 9.18 0.04 5.92
N ARG A 96 8.21 0.90 5.64
CA ARG A 96 6.78 0.68 5.90
C ARG A 96 6.13 0.07 4.66
N LEU A 97 5.71 -1.18 4.78
CA LEU A 97 5.17 -2.01 3.71
C LEU A 97 3.64 -1.90 3.66
N PHE A 98 3.11 -1.75 2.44
CA PHE A 98 1.69 -1.86 2.12
C PHE A 98 1.48 -2.84 0.98
N SER A 99 0.31 -3.47 0.93
CA SER A 99 -0.14 -4.18 -0.27
C SER A 99 -0.40 -3.18 -1.39
N LYS A 100 0.04 -3.53 -2.61
CA LYS A 100 -0.22 -2.76 -3.82
C LYS A 100 -1.72 -2.50 -4.01
N SER A 101 -2.55 -3.52 -3.81
CA SER A 101 -4.00 -3.44 -3.92
C SER A 101 -4.61 -2.38 -2.99
N LYS A 102 -4.08 -2.21 -1.78
CA LYS A 102 -4.54 -1.19 -0.83
C LYS A 102 -4.17 0.22 -1.23
N LEU A 103 -2.98 0.42 -1.79
CA LEU A 103 -2.63 1.72 -2.34
C LEU A 103 -3.47 2.03 -3.59
N GLU A 104 -3.72 1.06 -4.46
CA GLU A 104 -4.62 1.23 -5.61
C GLU A 104 -6.05 1.57 -5.14
N GLU A 105 -6.57 0.89 -4.12
CA GLU A 105 -7.86 1.19 -3.50
C GLU A 105 -7.92 2.63 -2.96
N LEU A 106 -6.88 3.09 -2.27
CA LEU A 106 -6.78 4.48 -1.79
C LEU A 106 -6.87 5.48 -2.96
N LEU A 107 -6.10 5.27 -4.02
CA LEU A 107 -6.07 6.18 -5.18
C LEU A 107 -7.41 6.20 -5.92
N MET A 108 -8.10 5.06 -6.02
CA MET A 108 -9.43 4.97 -6.62
C MET A 108 -10.50 5.66 -5.77
N LYS A 109 -10.38 5.65 -4.44
CA LYS A 109 -11.35 6.30 -3.54
C LYS A 109 -11.13 7.80 -3.46
N GLY A 110 -9.88 8.25 -3.38
CA GLY A 110 -9.58 9.66 -3.20
C GLY A 110 -9.71 10.50 -4.48
N LEU A 111 -9.29 9.94 -5.63
CA LEU A 111 -9.36 10.57 -6.96
C LEU A 111 -8.69 11.96 -7.09
N ASP A 112 -7.85 12.34 -6.13
CA ASP A 112 -7.15 13.62 -6.17
C ASP A 112 -5.85 13.55 -6.98
N LYS A 113 -5.48 14.68 -7.58
CA LYS A 113 -4.29 14.86 -8.41
C LYS A 113 -3.00 14.60 -7.64
N TYR A 114 -3.00 14.85 -6.33
CA TYR A 114 -1.86 14.65 -5.46
C TYR A 114 -2.17 13.60 -4.40
N THR A 115 -1.17 12.78 -4.12
CA THR A 115 -1.14 11.87 -2.98
C THR A 115 0.00 12.29 -2.08
N PHE A 116 -0.24 12.27 -0.78
CA PHE A 116 0.69 12.75 0.23
C PHE A 116 1.22 11.59 1.06
N ILE A 117 2.54 11.45 1.12
CA ILE A 117 3.21 10.55 2.07
C ILE A 117 3.53 11.40 3.30
N GLU A 118 2.87 11.10 4.41
CA GLU A 118 2.80 11.94 5.60
C GLU A 118 3.46 11.23 6.81
N LEU A 119 4.02 12.00 7.74
CA LEU A 119 4.34 11.54 9.09
C LEU A 119 3.37 12.16 10.09
N ARG A 120 2.78 11.32 10.94
CA ARG A 120 1.87 11.70 12.03
C ARG A 120 2.39 11.08 13.32
N ASN A 121 2.98 11.88 14.20
CA ASN A 121 3.64 11.40 15.42
C ASN A 121 4.62 10.23 15.18
N GLY A 122 5.38 10.29 14.09
CA GLY A 122 6.33 9.24 13.70
C GLY A 122 5.73 8.05 12.94
N VAL A 123 4.40 8.00 12.75
CA VAL A 123 3.71 7.01 11.92
C VAL A 123 3.67 7.50 10.47
N LEU A 124 4.16 6.67 9.54
CA LEU A 124 4.06 6.97 8.10
C LEU A 124 2.66 6.63 7.63
N THR A 125 1.98 7.57 6.99
CA THR A 125 0.64 7.36 6.40
C THR A 125 0.63 7.85 4.96
N ILE A 126 -0.31 7.35 4.14
CA ILE A 126 -0.46 7.79 2.75
C ILE A 126 -1.88 8.32 2.57
N SER A 127 -2.02 9.57 2.16
CA SER A 127 -3.31 10.23 2.04
C SER A 127 -3.61 10.66 0.62
N ASN A 128 -4.85 10.45 0.17
CA ASN A 128 -5.37 11.02 -1.07
C ASN A 128 -6.80 11.54 -0.79
N ASN A 129 -7.01 12.85 -0.96
CA ASN A 129 -8.27 13.51 -0.63
C ASN A 129 -8.74 13.24 0.83
N ALA A 130 -9.97 12.73 1.00
CA ALA A 130 -10.61 12.46 2.27
C ALA A 130 -10.20 11.12 2.91
N TYR A 131 -9.23 10.40 2.33
CA TYR A 131 -8.84 9.06 2.79
C TYR A 131 -7.35 8.99 3.14
N THR A 132 -7.04 8.15 4.12
CA THR A 132 -5.69 7.90 4.61
C THR A 132 -5.47 6.40 4.80
N LEU A 133 -4.45 5.86 4.15
CA LEU A 133 -3.95 4.50 4.32
C LEU A 133 -2.91 4.45 5.44
N GLU A 134 -3.11 3.56 6.41
CA GLU A 134 -2.06 3.14 7.35
C GLU A 134 -2.18 1.64 7.69
N ASP A 135 -1.84 1.21 8.91
CA ASP A 135 -1.59 -0.16 9.33
C ASP A 135 -0.54 -0.88 8.46
N SER A 136 0.56 -0.17 8.18
CA SER A 136 1.72 -0.75 7.50
C SER A 136 2.50 -1.72 8.39
N PHE A 137 3.20 -2.66 7.76
CA PHE A 137 4.11 -3.57 8.45
C PHE A 137 5.57 -3.13 8.27
N PRO A 138 6.43 -3.33 9.28
CA PRO A 138 7.87 -3.07 9.14
C PRO A 138 8.55 -4.16 8.31
N CYS A 139 9.33 -3.77 7.31
CA CYS A 139 10.16 -4.66 6.48
C CYS A 139 11.61 -4.15 6.41
N PRO A 140 12.62 -4.91 6.90
CA PRO A 140 12.52 -6.15 7.71
C PRO A 140 11.90 -5.90 9.11
N PRO A 141 11.48 -6.95 9.85
CA PRO A 141 11.63 -8.39 9.55
C PRO A 141 10.52 -9.01 8.71
N TYR A 142 9.38 -8.33 8.53
CA TYR A 142 8.23 -8.87 7.83
C TYR A 142 8.18 -8.37 6.38
N CYS A 143 8.90 -9.06 5.50
CA CYS A 143 8.90 -8.81 4.05
C CYS A 143 8.24 -10.00 3.35
N TYR A 144 7.12 -9.77 2.67
CA TYR A 144 6.34 -10.79 1.94
C TYR A 144 6.49 -10.70 0.43
#